data_AF-A0A2V7NKM1-F1
#
_entry.id   AF-A0A2V7NKM1-F1
#
_cell.length_a   1.000
_cell.length_b   1.000
_cell.length_c   1.000
_cell.angle_alpha   90.00
_cell.angle_beta   90.00
_cell.angle_gamma   90.00
#
_symmetry.space_group_name_H-M   'P 1'
#
loop_
_entity.id
_entity.type
_entity.pdbx_description
1 polymer ?
#
loop_
_entity_poly.entity_id
_entity_poly.type
_entity_poly.pdbx_seq_one_letter_code
_entity_poly.pdbx_strand_id
1 'polypeptide(L)'
;MKPRLAVLVALGSLACGGGGSRTPAPQSLNETLAQFLSAVKANDAKRMGVLWGTERGPAADWMKAEELNQRVAVIQRYLNHAGYRVVEGPLSVPGQENQRSFRVELQRANGCNVVLPIDLVRAKSGTWLVLDVHLDIAGNPAAGCKP
;
A
#
# COMPACT_ATOMS: atom_id res chain seq x y z
N MET A 1 5.15 69.11 -4.80
CA MET A 1 4.87 69.31 -3.36
C MET A 1 3.71 68.40 -2.96
N LYS A 2 3.81 67.74 -1.79
CA LYS A 2 2.90 66.73 -1.16
C LYS A 2 1.44 67.21 -1.02
N PRO A 3 0.41 66.38 -0.65
CA PRO A 3 0.44 65.06 0.04
C PRO A 3 -0.48 63.96 -0.56
N ARG A 4 -0.10 62.66 -0.49
CA ARG A 4 -0.54 61.62 0.46
C ARG A 4 -2.06 61.50 0.69
N LEU A 5 -2.68 60.47 0.10
CA LEU A 5 -3.78 59.72 0.74
C LEU A 5 -3.33 58.27 0.93
N ALA A 6 -3.24 57.85 2.18
CA ALA A 6 -3.06 56.47 2.58
C ALA A 6 -4.43 55.79 2.57
N VAL A 7 -4.55 54.69 1.82
CA VAL A 7 -5.71 53.78 1.92
C VAL A 7 -5.21 52.52 2.62
N LEU A 8 -5.56 52.41 3.90
CA LEU A 8 -5.49 51.19 4.70
C LEU A 8 -6.57 50.22 4.20
N VAL A 9 -6.19 49.20 3.43
CA VAL A 9 -7.05 48.05 3.17
C VAL A 9 -6.82 47.04 4.27
N ALA A 10 -7.82 46.94 5.14
CA ALA A 10 -7.88 46.02 6.26
C ALA A 10 -8.02 44.56 5.81
N LEU A 11 -7.53 43.67 6.68
CA LEU A 11 -7.44 42.24 6.56
C LEU A 11 -8.77 41.56 6.19
N GLY A 12 -8.70 40.70 5.18
CA GLY A 12 -9.64 39.59 4.98
C GLY A 12 -8.86 38.30 4.87
N SER A 13 -8.40 37.76 6.01
CA SER A 13 -7.88 36.40 6.09
C SER A 13 -9.01 35.43 5.77
N LEU A 14 -9.03 34.90 4.54
CA LEU A 14 -9.77 33.70 4.19
C LEU A 14 -9.15 32.52 4.93
N ALA A 15 -9.54 32.36 6.19
CA ALA A 15 -9.39 31.11 6.91
C ALA A 15 -10.32 30.09 6.26
N CYS A 16 -9.81 29.30 5.31
CA CYS A 16 -10.42 28.01 4.98
C CYS A 16 -10.19 27.06 6.16
N GLY A 17 -10.92 27.32 7.25
CA GLY A 17 -11.17 26.37 8.33
C GLY A 17 -12.10 25.30 7.79
N GLY A 18 -11.51 24.22 7.30
CA GLY A 18 -12.21 23.01 6.86
C GLY A 18 -11.50 21.78 7.39
N GLY A 19 -11.17 21.79 8.69
CA GLY A 19 -10.69 20.64 9.44
C GLY A 19 -11.81 19.60 9.62
N GLY A 20 -12.35 19.10 8.53
CA GLY A 20 -13.02 17.82 8.54
C GLY A 20 -11.93 16.77 8.53
N SER A 21 -11.86 15.96 9.58
CA SER A 21 -11.27 14.62 9.47
C SER A 21 -12.03 13.93 8.34
N ARG A 22 -11.57 14.09 7.10
CA ARG A 22 -11.93 13.19 6.02
C ARG A 22 -11.48 11.85 6.52
N THR A 23 -12.42 11.04 7.01
CA THR A 23 -12.27 9.60 6.93
C THR A 23 -11.76 9.36 5.51
N PRO A 24 -10.50 8.91 5.33
CA PRO A 24 -9.97 8.72 3.99
C PRO A 24 -11.00 7.89 3.25
N ALA A 25 -11.39 8.33 2.04
CA ALA A 25 -12.31 7.55 1.23
C ALA A 25 -11.81 6.09 1.17
N PRO A 26 -12.70 5.08 1.15
CA PRO A 26 -12.26 3.69 1.04
C PRO A 26 -11.27 3.57 -0.11
N GLN A 27 -10.04 3.17 0.19
CA GLN A 27 -8.96 3.13 -0.79
C GLN A 27 -9.34 2.17 -1.91
N SER A 28 -9.09 2.55 -3.16
CA SER A 28 -9.34 1.65 -4.29
C SER A 28 -8.38 0.45 -4.24
N LEU A 29 -8.75 -0.67 -4.86
CA LEU A 29 -7.88 -1.86 -4.98
C LEU A 29 -6.47 -1.51 -5.50
N ASN A 30 -6.41 -0.75 -6.59
CA ASN A 30 -5.15 -0.33 -7.22
C ASN A 30 -4.34 0.56 -6.28
N GLU A 31 -4.99 1.46 -5.56
CA GLU A 31 -4.33 2.35 -4.61
C GLU A 31 -3.78 1.59 -3.40
N THR A 32 -4.54 0.64 -2.83
CA THR A 32 -4.07 -0.23 -1.75
C THR A 32 -2.82 -1.01 -2.19
N LEU A 33 -2.86 -1.63 -3.37
CA LEU A 33 -1.72 -2.38 -3.92
C LEU A 33 -0.50 -1.46 -4.10
N ALA A 34 -0.69 -0.30 -4.73
CA ALA A 34 0.39 0.64 -5.01
C ALA A 34 1.03 1.19 -3.71
N GLN A 35 0.20 1.53 -2.71
CA GLN A 35 0.70 2.00 -1.42
C GLN A 35 1.41 0.90 -0.63
N PHE A 36 0.95 -0.34 -0.72
CA PHE A 36 1.61 -1.46 -0.06
C PHE A 36 3.00 -1.71 -0.68
N LEU A 37 3.10 -1.74 -2.01
CA LEU A 37 4.38 -1.91 -2.71
C LEU A 37 5.31 -0.71 -2.48
N SER A 38 4.78 0.50 -2.37
CA SER A 38 5.55 1.68 -1.97
C SER A 38 6.09 1.54 -0.54
N ALA A 39 5.29 1.06 0.41
CA ALA A 39 5.73 0.80 1.79
C ALA A 39 6.81 -0.30 1.87
N VAL A 40 6.66 -1.37 1.07
CA VAL A 40 7.70 -2.40 0.89
C VAL A 40 9.02 -1.78 0.45
N LYS A 41 8.98 -0.93 -0.59
CA LYS A 41 10.17 -0.26 -1.15
C LYS A 41 10.82 0.69 -0.12
N ALA A 42 10.00 1.39 0.66
CA ALA A 42 10.45 2.30 1.71
C ALA A 42 10.93 1.57 2.98
N ASN A 43 10.78 0.24 3.05
CA ASN A 43 10.99 -0.55 4.27
C ASN A 43 10.17 -0.02 5.47
N ASP A 44 8.96 0.45 5.20
CA ASP A 44 8.05 1.00 6.22
C ASP A 44 7.16 -0.12 6.77
N ALA A 45 7.70 -0.86 7.73
CA ALA A 45 7.00 -1.99 8.35
C ALA A 45 5.68 -1.57 9.03
N LYS A 46 5.62 -0.35 9.58
CA LYS A 46 4.40 0.17 10.21
C LYS A 46 3.31 0.37 9.16
N ARG A 47 3.63 1.01 8.03
CA ARG A 47 2.67 1.22 6.94
C ARG A 47 2.26 -0.10 6.30
N MET A 48 3.20 -1.04 6.12
CA MET A 48 2.88 -2.39 5.66
C MET A 48 1.87 -3.08 6.58
N GLY A 49 2.03 -3.02 7.90
CA GLY A 49 1.09 -3.62 8.86
C GLY A 49 -0.31 -3.00 8.88
N VAL A 50 -0.46 -1.76 8.42
CA VAL A 50 -1.77 -1.09 8.25
C VAL A 50 -2.45 -1.48 6.93
N LEU A 51 -1.67 -1.82 5.90
CA LEU A 51 -2.17 -2.17 4.56
C LEU A 51 -2.28 -3.69 4.34
N TRP A 52 -1.65 -4.48 5.20
CA TRP A 52 -1.70 -5.94 5.19
C TRP A 52 -2.61 -6.45 6.31
N GLY A 53 -3.42 -7.46 6.03
CA GLY A 53 -4.36 -7.99 7.01
C GLY A 53 -5.29 -9.04 6.45
N THR A 54 -6.45 -9.17 7.08
CA THR A 54 -7.48 -10.13 6.68
C THR A 54 -8.84 -9.44 6.65
N GLU A 55 -9.92 -10.21 6.43
CA GLU A 55 -11.29 -9.69 6.57
C GLU A 55 -11.57 -9.05 7.93
N ARG A 56 -10.82 -9.44 8.98
CA ARG A 56 -10.89 -8.85 10.32
C ARG A 56 -10.47 -7.38 10.34
N GLY A 57 -9.63 -6.95 9.39
CA GLY A 57 -8.99 -5.65 9.36
C GLY A 57 -7.46 -5.74 9.30
N PRO A 58 -6.78 -4.58 9.35
CA PRO A 58 -5.33 -4.48 9.36
C PRO A 58 -4.69 -5.38 10.42
N ALA A 59 -3.59 -6.04 10.07
CA ALA A 59 -2.87 -6.89 11.01
C ALA A 59 -2.38 -6.09 12.24
N ALA A 60 -2.03 -4.81 12.04
CA ALA A 60 -1.64 -3.90 13.12
C ALA A 60 -2.68 -3.74 14.24
N ASP A 61 -3.96 -4.01 13.97
CA ASP A 61 -5.03 -3.81 14.95
C ASP A 61 -5.20 -5.00 15.91
N TRP A 62 -4.71 -6.19 15.56
CA TRP A 62 -4.99 -7.42 16.31
C TRP A 62 -3.80 -8.37 16.48
N MET A 63 -2.74 -8.22 15.69
CA MET A 63 -1.53 -9.02 15.81
C MET A 63 -0.59 -8.40 16.86
N LYS A 64 0.11 -9.23 17.63
CA LYS A 64 1.14 -8.74 18.55
C LYS A 64 2.25 -8.04 17.75
N ALA A 65 2.74 -6.91 18.26
CA ALA A 65 3.73 -6.09 17.55
C ALA A 65 4.99 -6.88 17.12
N GLU A 66 5.52 -7.74 18.00
CA GLU A 66 6.70 -8.56 17.68
C GLU A 66 6.42 -9.54 16.53
N GLU A 67 5.28 -10.23 16.58
CA GLU A 67 4.87 -11.15 15.52
C GLU A 67 4.64 -10.43 14.19
N LEU A 68 3.99 -9.26 14.24
CA LEU A 68 3.76 -8.42 13.07
C LEU A 68 5.07 -7.99 12.43
N ASN A 69 6.02 -7.49 13.23
CA ASN A 69 7.32 -7.05 12.77
C ASN A 69 8.09 -8.20 12.08
N GLN A 70 8.07 -9.39 12.66
CA GLN A 70 8.74 -10.57 12.09
C GLN A 70 8.13 -10.94 10.73
N ARG A 71 6.79 -11.05 10.64
CA ARG A 71 6.10 -11.43 9.40
C ARG A 71 6.29 -10.38 8.30
N VAL A 72 6.11 -9.10 8.63
CA VAL A 72 6.29 -7.98 7.70
C VAL A 72 7.74 -7.87 7.22
N ALA A 73 8.73 -8.15 8.08
CA ALA A 73 10.14 -8.18 7.66
C ALA A 73 10.43 -9.27 6.64
N VAL A 74 9.79 -10.45 6.75
CA VAL A 74 9.90 -11.51 5.74
C VAL A 74 9.26 -11.07 4.43
N ILE A 75 8.02 -10.57 4.47
CA ILE A 75 7.31 -10.08 3.28
C ILE A 75 8.12 -8.97 2.59
N GLN A 76 8.65 -8.02 3.36
CA GLN A 76 9.46 -6.91 2.83
C GLN A 76 10.69 -7.42 2.07
N ARG A 77 11.43 -8.40 2.60
CA ARG A 77 12.61 -8.97 1.93
C ARG A 77 12.25 -9.64 0.60
N TYR A 78 11.14 -10.36 0.56
CA TYR A 78 10.71 -11.08 -0.64
C TYR A 78 10.17 -10.15 -1.73
N LEU A 79 9.50 -9.07 -1.33
CA LEU A 79 8.84 -8.14 -2.24
C LEU A 79 9.69 -6.91 -2.57
N ASN A 80 10.84 -6.70 -1.92
CA ASN A 80 11.71 -5.57 -2.23
C ASN A 80 12.11 -5.59 -3.71
N HIS A 81 12.01 -4.43 -4.35
CA HIS A 81 12.10 -4.31 -5.80
C HIS A 81 12.79 -3.01 -6.22
N ALA A 82 13.33 -2.99 -7.43
CA ALA A 82 13.75 -1.77 -8.14
C ALA A 82 12.55 -1.06 -8.79
N GLY A 83 11.58 -1.84 -9.26
CA GLY A 83 10.32 -1.39 -9.84
C GLY A 83 9.30 -2.52 -9.87
N TYR A 84 8.05 -2.22 -10.21
CA TYR A 84 7.02 -3.24 -10.41
C TYR A 84 6.06 -2.85 -11.52
N ARG A 85 5.35 -3.84 -12.05
CA ARG A 85 4.28 -3.65 -13.03
C ARG A 85 3.13 -4.61 -12.74
N VAL A 86 1.90 -4.12 -12.80
CA VAL A 86 0.72 -5.00 -12.84
C VAL A 86 0.64 -5.62 -14.23
N VAL A 87 0.78 -6.94 -14.30
CA VAL A 87 0.67 -7.72 -15.54
C VAL A 87 -0.80 -7.99 -15.86
N GLU A 88 -1.59 -8.26 -14.82
CA GLU A 88 -2.99 -8.65 -14.94
C GLU A 88 -3.77 -8.31 -13.67
N GLY A 89 -5.06 -8.01 -13.79
CA GLY A 89 -6.00 -7.80 -12.68
C GLY A 89 -6.60 -6.38 -12.60
N PRO A 90 -7.54 -6.16 -11.65
CA PRO A 90 -7.99 -7.11 -10.62
C PRO A 90 -8.84 -8.26 -11.19
N LEU A 91 -8.48 -9.50 -10.85
CA LEU A 91 -9.20 -10.72 -11.20
C LEU A 91 -10.11 -11.16 -10.05
N SER A 92 -11.27 -11.74 -10.36
CA SER A 92 -12.11 -12.41 -9.37
C SER A 92 -11.42 -13.71 -8.90
N VAL A 93 -11.47 -13.97 -7.59
CA VAL A 93 -11.00 -15.23 -7.01
C VAL A 93 -12.19 -16.19 -6.89
N PRO A 94 -12.15 -17.41 -7.48
CA PRO A 94 -13.28 -18.34 -7.44
C PRO A 94 -13.73 -18.66 -6.00
N GLY A 95 -15.02 -18.55 -5.74
CA GLY A 95 -15.61 -18.80 -4.42
C GLY A 95 -15.33 -17.72 -3.37
N GLN A 96 -14.64 -16.62 -3.71
CA GLN A 96 -14.27 -15.54 -2.79
C GLN A 96 -14.75 -14.18 -3.31
N GLU A 97 -16.00 -13.81 -3.00
CA GLU A 97 -16.63 -12.60 -3.54
C GLU A 97 -15.93 -11.29 -3.11
N ASN A 98 -15.35 -11.29 -1.92
CA ASN A 98 -14.67 -10.15 -1.30
C ASN A 98 -13.15 -10.12 -1.57
N GLN A 99 -12.63 -11.01 -2.40
CA GLN A 99 -11.22 -11.05 -2.77
C GLN A 99 -11.00 -10.69 -4.23
N ARG A 100 -9.86 -10.05 -4.52
CA ARG A 100 -9.40 -9.77 -5.87
C ARG A 100 -7.91 -10.07 -5.97
N SER A 101 -7.48 -10.67 -7.07
CA SER A 101 -6.08 -11.01 -7.31
C SER A 101 -5.47 -10.12 -8.39
N PHE A 102 -4.21 -9.75 -8.21
CA PHE A 102 -3.38 -9.12 -9.24
C PHE A 102 -2.20 -10.00 -9.55
N ARG A 103 -1.80 -10.11 -10.81
CA ARG A 103 -0.49 -10.65 -11.16
C ARG A 103 0.49 -9.50 -11.29
N VAL A 104 1.50 -9.49 -10.44
CA VAL A 104 2.47 -8.40 -10.36
C VAL A 104 3.85 -8.92 -10.75
N GLU A 105 4.48 -8.25 -11.70
CA GLU A 105 5.88 -8.41 -12.00
C GLU A 105 6.70 -7.52 -11.06
N LEU A 106 7.58 -8.12 -10.26
CA LEU A 106 8.60 -7.41 -9.48
C LEU A 106 9.92 -7.46 -10.22
N GLN A 107 10.52 -6.28 -10.42
CA GLN A 107 11.86 -6.14 -10.97
C GLN A 107 12.84 -6.12 -9.79
N ARG A 108 13.62 -7.17 -9.60
CA ARG A 108 14.57 -7.25 -8.48
C ARG A 108 15.85 -6.47 -8.78
N ALA A 109 16.55 -6.05 -7.73
CA ALA A 109 17.80 -5.31 -7.87
C ALA A 109 18.93 -6.12 -8.55
N ASN A 110 18.84 -7.45 -8.53
CA ASN A 110 19.78 -8.34 -9.22
C ASN A 110 19.45 -8.56 -10.70
N GLY A 111 18.47 -7.84 -11.25
CA GLY A 111 18.07 -7.91 -12.66
C GLY A 111 17.06 -9.02 -12.99
N CYS A 112 16.64 -9.83 -12.01
CA CYS A 112 15.65 -10.87 -12.25
C CYS A 112 14.23 -10.32 -12.07
N ASN A 113 13.34 -10.67 -12.99
CA ASN A 113 11.92 -10.39 -12.84
C ASN A 113 11.21 -11.63 -12.31
N VAL A 114 10.28 -11.43 -11.38
CA VAL A 114 9.39 -12.49 -10.90
C VAL A 114 7.95 -12.03 -11.01
N VAL A 115 7.07 -12.87 -11.54
CA VAL A 115 5.63 -12.62 -11.55
C VAL A 115 4.99 -13.44 -10.45
N LEU A 116 4.31 -12.77 -9.52
CA LEU A 116 3.58 -13.42 -8.44
C LEU A 116 2.18 -12.80 -8.27
N PRO A 117 1.19 -13.59 -7.83
CA PRO A 117 -0.10 -13.08 -7.44
C PRO A 117 0.01 -12.29 -6.13
N ILE A 118 -0.77 -11.23 -6.03
CA ILE A 118 -1.02 -10.49 -4.80
C ILE A 118 -2.54 -10.38 -4.66
N ASP A 119 -3.05 -10.98 -3.59
CA ASP A 119 -4.47 -11.01 -3.30
C ASP A 119 -4.82 -9.89 -2.34
N LEU A 120 -5.91 -9.19 -2.64
CA LEU A 120 -6.50 -8.18 -1.78
C LEU A 120 -7.86 -8.67 -1.29
N VAL A 121 -8.19 -8.32 -0.06
CA VAL A 121 -9.47 -8.64 0.58
C VAL A 121 -10.16 -7.38 1.07
N ARG A 122 -11.49 -7.34 0.94
CA ARG A 122 -12.31 -6.30 1.54
C ARG A 122 -12.60 -6.67 2.99
N ALA A 123 -12.04 -5.91 3.93
CA ALA A 123 -12.32 -6.07 5.35
C ALA A 123 -13.76 -5.71 5.70
N LYS A 124 -14.23 -6.13 6.88
CA LYS A 124 -15.58 -5.80 7.39
C LYS A 124 -15.84 -4.29 7.48
N SER A 125 -14.79 -3.48 7.67
CA SER A 125 -14.87 -2.02 7.64
C SER A 125 -15.11 -1.43 6.24
N GLY A 126 -15.02 -2.25 5.19
CA GLY A 126 -15.09 -1.85 3.78
C GLY A 126 -13.74 -1.52 3.14
N THR A 127 -12.66 -1.41 3.94
CA THR A 127 -11.30 -1.12 3.48
C THR A 127 -10.69 -2.31 2.74
N TRP A 128 -10.00 -2.05 1.63
CA TRP A 128 -9.18 -3.05 0.95
C TRP A 128 -7.82 -3.18 1.62
N LEU A 129 -7.39 -4.43 1.83
CA LEU A 129 -6.11 -4.80 2.41
C LEU A 129 -5.43 -5.84 1.54
N VAL A 130 -4.11 -5.86 1.52
CA VAL A 130 -3.35 -7.01 1.01
C VAL A 130 -3.56 -8.18 1.95
N LEU A 131 -4.06 -9.29 1.41
CA LEU A 131 -4.31 -10.54 2.12
C LEU A 131 -3.09 -11.45 2.04
N ASP A 132 -2.69 -11.78 0.82
CA ASP A 132 -1.62 -12.74 0.53
C ASP A 132 -0.72 -12.25 -0.62
N VAL A 133 0.54 -12.61 -0.52
CA VAL A 133 1.60 -12.26 -1.47
C VAL A 133 2.31 -13.51 -2.01
N HIS A 134 1.79 -14.71 -1.67
CA HIS A 134 2.16 -15.99 -2.27
C HIS A 134 3.68 -16.24 -2.30
N LEU A 135 4.29 -16.20 -1.10
CA LEU A 135 5.74 -16.33 -0.94
C LEU A 135 6.28 -17.70 -1.40
N ASP A 136 5.44 -18.73 -1.45
CA ASP A 136 5.75 -20.08 -1.93
C ASP A 136 6.17 -20.10 -3.40
N ILE A 137 5.67 -19.17 -4.21
CA ILE A 137 6.03 -19.05 -5.63
C ILE A 137 6.92 -17.85 -5.95
N ALA A 138 7.17 -16.96 -4.98
CA ALA A 138 8.10 -15.84 -5.15
C ALA A 138 9.56 -16.30 -5.37
N GLY A 139 9.91 -17.53 -4.97
CA GLY A 139 11.27 -18.06 -5.03
C GLY A 139 12.25 -17.31 -4.11
N ASN A 140 13.51 -17.75 -4.06
CA ASN A 140 14.50 -17.13 -3.18
C ASN A 140 14.88 -15.72 -3.66
N PRO A 141 14.71 -14.65 -2.84
CA PRO A 141 15.04 -13.27 -3.21
C PRO A 141 16.54 -13.03 -3.45
N ALA A 142 17.42 -13.87 -2.86
CA ALA A 142 18.87 -13.79 -3.03
C ALA A 142 19.40 -14.69 -4.17
N ALA A 143 18.58 -15.55 -4.74
CA ALA A 143 19.01 -16.38 -5.86
C ALA A 143 19.27 -15.53 -7.11
N GLY A 144 20.31 -15.90 -7.87
CA GLY A 144 20.55 -15.34 -9.19
C GLY A 144 19.45 -15.70 -10.18
N CYS A 145 19.45 -15.07 -11.34
CA CYS A 145 18.44 -15.33 -12.36
C CYS A 145 18.61 -16.76 -12.87
N LYS A 146 17.49 -17.47 -12.99
CA LYS A 146 17.50 -18.75 -13.70
C LYS A 146 17.62 -18.44 -15.20
N PRO A 147 18.49 -19.15 -15.93
CA PRO A 147 18.60 -19.02 -17.38
C PRO A 147 17.30 -19.44 -18.09
#